data_AF-A0A9J8A4K3-F1
#
_entry.id   AF-A0A9J8A4K3-F1
#
_cell.length_a   1.000
_cell.length_b   1.000
_cell.length_c   1.000
_cell.angle_alpha   90.00
_cell.angle_beta   90.00
_cell.angle_gamma   90.00
#
_symmetry.space_group_name_H-M   'P 1'
#
loop_
_entity.id
_entity.type
_entity.pdbx_description
1 polymer ?
#
loop_
_entity_poly.entity_id
_entity_poly.type
_entity_poly.pdbx_seq_one_letter_code
_entity_poly.pdbx_strand_id
1 'polypeptide(L)'
;TYVQKSLHLSLLSPLSRLHLICLCCLSPSRKTVEESQRSRRRRTLMPRERSESMSSSSIYFTASAGVASLCDDSEVGYSTAYSNTDKDDEDDGRDSEEESCATVLTLRQDEEEDDEDAGLMEDCLTDIPSPELALLLTQCDLLHAGDSGKKAEGFQLLMENRPLYADNVEFMWRLARACSDMCETADNREEKRNYAEQGHYEAEAALTRNGLSADCHKWFAILARVSSQYESIHGKLKSGRVLKEHLDRALALRDDDPICFYLLGRWCLEVSSLGWLERKTAATLYETPPTSSLNEALENFLKAEELNPGFSKTVRLYIAKCHKELGNMSEARNWVQLAVSTPAGANEVKMLFIVYCGF
;
A
#
# COMPACT_ATOMS: atom_id res chain seq x y z
N THR A 1 -20.19 -31.94 -40.69
CA THR A 1 -20.35 -32.70 -39.42
C THR A 1 -19.99 -31.90 -38.16
N TYR A 2 -19.37 -30.71 -38.23
CA TYR A 2 -19.15 -29.84 -37.07
C TYR A 2 -20.35 -28.97 -36.66
N VAL A 3 -21.24 -28.64 -37.59
CA VAL A 3 -22.43 -27.81 -37.32
C VAL A 3 -23.55 -28.59 -36.61
N GLN A 4 -23.58 -29.91 -36.72
CA GLN A 4 -24.60 -30.77 -36.10
C GLN A 4 -24.32 -31.11 -34.63
N LYS A 5 -23.09 -30.90 -34.15
CA LYS A 5 -22.75 -31.07 -32.73
C LYS A 5 -23.08 -29.84 -31.88
N SER A 6 -23.13 -28.65 -32.49
CA SER A 6 -23.44 -27.40 -31.78
C SER A 6 -24.92 -27.30 -31.38
N LEU A 7 -25.82 -27.90 -32.18
CA LEU A 7 -27.27 -27.90 -31.91
C LEU A 7 -27.70 -28.89 -30.80
N HIS A 8 -26.83 -29.81 -30.37
CA HIS A 8 -27.18 -30.80 -29.35
C HIS A 8 -26.85 -30.36 -27.91
N LEU A 9 -26.08 -29.27 -27.74
CA LEU A 9 -25.74 -28.70 -26.42
C LEU A 9 -26.76 -27.66 -25.92
N SER A 10 -27.60 -27.12 -26.80
CA SER A 10 -28.64 -26.14 -26.45
C SER A 10 -29.86 -26.74 -25.75
N LEU A 11 -29.99 -28.07 -25.72
CA LEU A 11 -31.17 -28.78 -25.19
C LEU A 11 -30.92 -29.52 -23.86
N LEU A 12 -29.74 -29.37 -23.25
CA LEU A 12 -29.40 -30.03 -21.98
C LEU A 12 -29.55 -29.08 -20.79
N SER A 13 -30.16 -29.58 -19.72
CA SER A 13 -30.44 -28.81 -18.50
C SER A 13 -29.15 -28.38 -17.78
N PRO A 14 -29.20 -27.33 -16.92
CA PRO A 14 -28.01 -26.74 -16.30
C PRO A 14 -27.15 -27.74 -15.51
N LEU A 15 -27.79 -28.75 -14.92
CA LEU A 15 -27.13 -29.83 -14.16
C LEU A 15 -26.29 -30.76 -15.05
N SER A 16 -26.68 -30.97 -16.31
CA SER A 16 -25.94 -31.82 -17.24
C SER A 16 -24.66 -31.14 -17.75
N ARG A 17 -24.66 -29.80 -17.82
CA ARG A 17 -23.49 -29.00 -18.25
C ARG A 17 -22.38 -28.99 -17.20
N LEU A 18 -22.74 -28.93 -15.92
CA LEU A 18 -21.80 -29.03 -14.80
C LEU A 18 -21.14 -30.42 -14.72
N HIS A 19 -21.88 -31.48 -15.03
CA HIS A 19 -21.34 -32.85 -15.02
C HIS A 19 -20.28 -33.08 -16.12
N LEU A 20 -20.46 -32.44 -17.28
CA LEU A 20 -19.51 -32.55 -18.40
C LEU A 20 -18.20 -31.77 -18.14
N ILE A 21 -18.29 -30.62 -17.46
CA ILE A 21 -17.11 -29.84 -17.03
C ILE A 21 -16.33 -30.60 -15.96
N CYS A 22 -17.01 -31.26 -15.02
CA CYS A 22 -16.38 -32.07 -13.98
C CYS A 22 -15.64 -33.30 -14.56
N LEU A 23 -16.16 -33.91 -15.64
CA LEU A 23 -15.51 -35.02 -16.34
C LEU A 23 -14.25 -34.60 -17.13
N CYS A 24 -14.17 -33.36 -17.62
CA CYS A 24 -12.97 -32.84 -18.27
C CYS A 24 -11.83 -32.51 -17.28
N CYS A 25 -12.14 -32.22 -16.02
CA CYS A 25 -11.13 -31.92 -14.99
C CYS A 25 -10.51 -33.18 -14.34
N LEU A 26 -11.06 -34.38 -14.56
CA LEU A 26 -10.63 -35.61 -13.90
C LEU A 26 -9.82 -36.58 -14.78
N SER A 27 -9.41 -36.19 -15.99
CA SER A 27 -8.46 -36.99 -16.79
C SER A 27 -7.01 -36.68 -16.39
N PRO A 28 -6.21 -37.65 -15.91
CA PRO A 28 -4.84 -37.40 -15.48
C PRO A 28 -3.90 -37.23 -16.68
N SER A 29 -3.28 -36.05 -16.81
CA SER A 29 -2.20 -35.75 -17.76
C SER A 29 -0.87 -36.40 -17.34
N ARG A 30 -0.80 -37.74 -17.38
CA ARG A 30 0.49 -38.43 -17.46
C ARG A 30 1.00 -38.36 -18.90
N LYS A 31 1.77 -37.33 -19.25
CA LYS A 31 2.77 -37.28 -20.35
C LYS A 31 3.29 -35.85 -20.57
N THR A 32 4.14 -35.34 -19.67
CA THR A 32 5.04 -34.19 -19.96
C THR A 32 6.26 -34.10 -19.02
N VAL A 33 6.44 -35.02 -18.06
CA VAL A 33 7.53 -34.95 -17.06
C VAL A 33 8.87 -35.52 -17.56
N GLU A 34 8.93 -36.19 -18.72
CA GLU A 34 10.17 -36.82 -19.22
C GLU A 34 11.07 -35.91 -20.07
N GLU A 35 10.60 -34.75 -20.53
CA GLU A 35 11.38 -33.92 -21.47
C GLU A 35 12.21 -32.82 -20.77
N SER A 36 11.84 -32.42 -19.55
CA SER A 36 12.57 -31.38 -18.80
C SER A 36 13.82 -31.89 -18.05
N GLN A 37 14.10 -33.19 -18.05
CA GLN A 37 15.28 -33.76 -17.36
C GLN A 37 16.53 -33.93 -18.25
N ARG A 38 16.45 -33.65 -19.56
CA ARG A 38 17.60 -33.79 -20.49
C ARG A 38 18.47 -32.55 -20.69
N SER A 39 18.04 -31.37 -20.23
CA SER A 39 18.78 -30.11 -20.40
C SER A 39 19.65 -29.71 -19.20
N ARG A 40 19.64 -30.46 -18.08
CA ARG A 40 20.49 -30.20 -16.88
C ARG A 40 21.76 -31.05 -16.80
N ARG A 41 22.42 -31.36 -17.92
CA ARG A 41 23.75 -31.98 -17.91
C ARG A 41 24.65 -31.41 -19.00
N ARG A 42 25.31 -30.27 -18.72
CA ARG A 42 26.65 -29.94 -19.24
C ARG A 42 27.35 -29.06 -18.21
N ARG A 43 28.23 -29.68 -17.42
CA ARG A 43 29.27 -29.01 -16.63
C ARG A 43 30.46 -28.74 -17.56
N THR A 44 30.92 -27.51 -17.63
CA THR A 44 32.18 -27.16 -18.29
C THR A 44 33.29 -27.19 -17.24
N LEU A 45 34.26 -28.09 -17.43
CA LEU A 45 35.52 -28.13 -16.67
C LEU A 45 36.40 -26.94 -17.08
N MET A 46 36.98 -26.23 -16.12
CA MET A 46 38.11 -25.32 -16.37
C MET A 46 39.38 -25.87 -15.69
N PRO A 47 40.54 -25.88 -16.37
CA PRO A 47 41.78 -26.43 -15.81
C PRO A 47 42.42 -25.50 -14.78
N ARG A 48 43.14 -26.15 -13.87
CA ARG A 48 43.94 -25.59 -12.79
C ARG A 48 45.35 -25.32 -13.29
N GLU A 49 45.83 -24.09 -13.14
CA GLU A 49 47.27 -23.81 -13.16
C GLU A 49 47.72 -23.17 -11.84
N ARG A 50 48.83 -23.70 -11.31
CA ARG A 50 49.59 -23.17 -10.18
C ARG A 50 50.82 -22.49 -10.76
N SER A 51 51.19 -21.34 -10.18
CA SER A 51 52.59 -21.00 -9.89
C SER A 51 52.67 -19.92 -8.81
N GLU A 52 53.77 -20.00 -8.08
CA GLU A 52 54.05 -19.46 -6.74
C GLU A 52 54.60 -18.03 -6.76
N SER A 53 54.43 -17.27 -5.67
CA SER A 53 55.55 -16.83 -4.79
C SER A 53 55.19 -15.63 -3.89
N MET A 54 55.39 -15.85 -2.59
CA MET A 54 56.05 -14.98 -1.59
C MET A 54 55.67 -13.49 -1.48
N SER A 55 55.08 -13.10 -0.33
CA SER A 55 55.73 -12.16 0.61
C SER A 55 54.89 -12.02 1.90
N SER A 56 55.56 -12.11 3.04
CA SER A 56 55.02 -12.08 4.40
C SER A 56 55.13 -10.68 5.03
N SER A 57 54.25 -10.34 5.98
CA SER A 57 54.66 -9.64 7.22
C SER A 57 53.59 -9.73 8.31
N SER A 58 53.94 -10.36 9.43
CA SER A 58 53.23 -10.33 10.71
C SER A 58 54.16 -9.76 11.78
N ILE A 59 53.66 -8.88 12.66
CA ILE A 59 54.34 -8.48 13.90
C ILE A 59 53.35 -8.55 15.07
N TYR A 60 53.87 -9.02 16.20
CA TYR A 60 53.25 -9.47 17.45
C TYR A 60 53.11 -8.36 18.54
N PHE A 61 52.62 -8.83 19.72
CA PHE A 61 52.81 -8.38 21.13
C PHE A 61 51.66 -7.50 21.70
N THR A 62 51.09 -7.69 22.91
CA THR A 62 51.15 -8.69 24.02
C THR A 62 50.21 -8.21 25.14
N ALA A 63 49.80 -9.11 26.03
CA ALA A 63 49.18 -8.81 27.32
C ALA A 63 50.24 -8.75 28.46
N SER A 64 49.95 -7.99 29.52
CA SER A 64 50.49 -8.22 30.87
C SER A 64 49.53 -7.74 31.96
N ALA A 65 49.48 -8.48 33.06
CA ALA A 65 48.52 -8.38 34.15
C ALA A 65 49.13 -7.82 35.46
N GLY A 66 48.25 -7.39 36.38
CA GLY A 66 48.44 -7.40 37.85
C GLY A 66 48.88 -6.08 38.50
N VAL A 67 48.64 -5.77 39.79
CA VAL A 67 47.86 -6.31 40.93
C VAL A 67 47.76 -5.16 41.98
N ALA A 68 46.63 -5.05 42.68
CA ALA A 68 46.33 -4.50 44.03
C ALA A 68 46.92 -3.16 44.56
N SER A 69 46.07 -2.34 45.20
CA SER A 69 46.11 -2.05 46.66
C SER A 69 44.99 -1.07 47.09
N LEU A 70 44.56 -1.22 48.35
CA LEU A 70 43.50 -0.53 49.12
C LEU A 70 43.69 0.98 49.34
N CYS A 71 42.57 1.64 49.70
CA CYS A 71 42.32 2.75 50.66
C CYS A 71 41.25 3.69 50.06
N ASP A 72 39.97 3.62 50.46
CA ASP A 72 39.31 4.09 51.69
C ASP A 72 39.18 5.63 51.83
N ASP A 73 37.91 5.99 52.00
CA ASP A 73 37.26 7.13 52.64
C ASP A 73 37.13 8.57 52.05
N SER A 74 35.88 9.04 52.17
CA SER A 74 35.41 10.37 52.59
C SER A 74 35.05 11.52 51.60
N GLU A 75 33.74 11.83 51.65
CA GLU A 75 33.07 13.11 51.92
C GLU A 75 33.12 14.35 50.99
N VAL A 76 31.90 14.77 50.62
CA VAL A 76 31.30 16.12 50.75
C VAL A 76 31.86 17.29 49.92
N GLY A 77 30.99 17.87 49.08
CA GLY A 77 30.64 19.29 49.27
C GLY A 77 30.76 20.26 48.09
N TYR A 78 29.60 20.89 47.80
CA TYR A 78 29.36 22.30 47.42
C TYR A 78 29.56 22.83 45.98
N SER A 79 28.42 23.10 45.35
CA SER A 79 27.90 24.35 44.74
C SER A 79 28.77 25.51 44.22
N THR A 80 28.16 26.19 43.24
CA THR A 80 28.31 27.61 42.75
C THR A 80 29.40 27.84 41.67
N ALA A 81 29.30 28.75 40.68
CA ALA A 81 28.32 29.77 40.27
C ALA A 81 28.68 30.31 38.85
N TYR A 82 27.66 30.88 38.18
CA TYR A 82 27.65 32.08 37.31
C TYR A 82 28.75 32.38 36.26
N SER A 83 28.30 32.37 34.98
CA SER A 83 28.37 33.42 33.93
C SER A 83 29.70 34.09 33.53
N ASN A 84 30.05 34.07 32.22
CA ASN A 84 29.88 35.21 31.29
C ASN A 84 30.60 35.04 29.92
N THR A 85 29.98 35.65 28.90
CA THR A 85 30.53 36.36 27.72
C THR A 85 31.15 35.62 26.52
N ASP A 86 30.39 35.65 25.41
CA ASP A 86 30.68 36.19 24.06
C ASP A 86 32.07 35.98 23.43
N LYS A 87 32.09 35.29 22.26
CA LYS A 87 32.42 35.85 20.93
C LYS A 87 32.56 34.76 19.85
N ASP A 88 31.74 34.91 18.81
CA ASP A 88 31.99 34.83 17.35
C ASP A 88 33.16 33.96 16.83
N ASP A 89 32.87 32.99 15.95
CA ASP A 89 33.17 33.06 14.50
C ASP A 89 32.99 31.68 13.78
N GLU A 90 32.22 31.73 12.68
CA GLU A 90 32.30 30.99 11.39
C GLU A 90 32.44 29.44 11.38
N ASP A 91 31.42 28.70 10.98
CA ASP A 91 31.00 28.32 9.59
C ASP A 91 31.89 27.25 8.93
N ASP A 92 31.34 26.04 8.80
CA ASP A 92 31.47 25.17 7.62
C ASP A 92 30.52 23.96 7.75
N GLY A 93 29.23 24.19 7.46
CA GLY A 93 28.22 23.14 7.33
C GLY A 93 28.06 22.72 5.88
N ARG A 94 28.73 21.64 5.46
CA ARG A 94 28.40 20.92 4.22
C ARG A 94 27.44 19.79 4.53
N ASP A 95 26.17 19.97 4.23
CA ASP A 95 25.27 18.87 3.91
C ASP A 95 24.65 19.13 2.54
N SER A 96 24.86 18.17 1.64
CA SER A 96 24.27 18.14 0.31
C SER A 96 22.84 17.64 0.42
N GLU A 97 21.87 18.50 0.15
CA GLU A 97 20.48 18.08 -0.08
C GLU A 97 20.24 18.00 -1.59
N GLU A 98 20.01 16.78 -2.09
CA GLU A 98 19.48 16.55 -3.43
C GLU A 98 17.97 16.83 -3.40
N GLU A 99 17.62 18.03 -3.83
CA GLU A 99 16.25 18.53 -3.97
C GLU A 99 15.59 17.92 -5.22
N SER A 100 14.82 16.85 -5.04
CA SER A 100 13.98 16.27 -6.09
C SER A 100 12.63 17.01 -6.16
N CYS A 101 12.57 18.05 -6.98
CA CYS A 101 11.36 18.81 -7.26
C CYS A 101 10.45 18.05 -8.24
N ALA A 102 9.36 17.49 -7.74
CA ALA A 102 8.25 17.01 -8.56
C ALA A 102 7.49 18.22 -9.14
N THR A 103 7.55 18.39 -10.45
CA THR A 103 6.88 19.47 -11.20
C THR A 103 5.36 19.23 -11.24
N VAL A 104 4.61 20.21 -10.72
CA VAL A 104 3.16 20.30 -10.83
C VAL A 104 2.79 20.80 -12.23
N LEU A 105 2.15 19.94 -13.03
CA LEU A 105 1.57 20.33 -14.32
C LEU A 105 0.36 21.26 -14.08
N THR A 106 0.57 22.56 -14.23
CA THR A 106 -0.52 23.55 -14.31
C THR A 106 -0.83 23.84 -15.77
N LEU A 107 -2.05 23.52 -16.19
CA LEU A 107 -2.61 23.91 -17.48
C LEU A 107 -2.72 25.43 -17.55
N ARG A 108 -1.88 26.07 -18.37
CA ARG A 108 -2.13 27.39 -18.94
C ARG A 108 -2.31 27.22 -20.44
N GLN A 109 -3.49 27.60 -20.93
CA GLN A 109 -3.70 27.95 -22.32
C GLN A 109 -2.80 29.15 -22.63
N ASP A 110 -2.01 29.05 -23.69
CA ASP A 110 -1.85 30.10 -24.70
C ASP A 110 -1.16 29.47 -25.93
N GLU A 111 -1.63 29.89 -27.10
CA GLU A 111 -1.31 29.43 -28.44
C GLU A 111 0.14 29.81 -28.82
N GLU A 112 0.90 28.90 -29.41
CA GLU A 112 1.88 29.19 -30.48
C GLU A 112 2.41 27.88 -31.10
N GLU A 113 2.51 27.90 -32.42
CA GLU A 113 2.83 26.79 -33.33
C GLU A 113 4.29 26.37 -33.23
N ASP A 114 4.58 25.07 -33.20
CA ASP A 114 5.80 24.49 -33.77
C ASP A 114 5.57 23.00 -34.08
N ASP A 115 5.67 22.67 -35.37
CA ASP A 115 5.63 21.33 -35.95
C ASP A 115 6.88 20.54 -35.53
N GLU A 116 6.69 19.36 -34.92
CA GLU A 116 7.52 18.14 -34.99
C GLU A 116 7.33 17.24 -33.75
N ASP A 117 6.19 16.54 -33.64
CA ASP A 117 6.14 15.26 -32.91
C ASP A 117 4.95 14.39 -33.37
N ALA A 118 5.01 13.91 -34.61
CA ALA A 118 4.18 12.81 -35.08
C ALA A 118 4.83 11.48 -34.70
N GLY A 119 4.99 11.22 -33.39
CA GLY A 119 5.73 10.06 -32.90
C GLY A 119 5.25 9.38 -31.62
N LEU A 120 4.27 9.92 -30.88
CA LEU A 120 3.88 9.37 -29.56
C LEU A 120 2.37 9.38 -29.26
N MET A 121 1.54 9.07 -30.26
CA MET A 121 0.11 8.78 -30.04
C MET A 121 -0.28 7.41 -30.61
N GLU A 122 0.41 6.37 -30.18
CA GLU A 122 -0.02 5.00 -30.46
C GLU A 122 0.31 4.11 -29.26
N ASP A 123 -0.49 4.22 -28.19
CA ASP A 123 -0.71 3.10 -27.25
C ASP A 123 -1.92 3.26 -26.30
N CYS A 124 -2.80 4.25 -26.50
CA CYS A 124 -4.11 4.27 -25.83
C CYS A 124 -5.15 3.42 -26.59
N LEU A 125 -4.72 2.30 -27.16
CA LEU A 125 -5.63 1.26 -27.63
C LEU A 125 -5.88 0.35 -26.44
N THR A 126 -7.16 0.23 -26.09
CA THR A 126 -7.65 -0.67 -25.04
C THR A 126 -7.05 -2.07 -25.22
N ASP A 127 -6.01 -2.38 -24.45
CA ASP A 127 -5.50 -3.73 -24.26
C ASP A 127 -6.61 -4.53 -23.62
N ILE A 128 -7.45 -5.15 -24.45
CA ILE A 128 -8.42 -6.13 -23.98
C ILE A 128 -7.58 -7.21 -23.32
N PRO A 129 -7.72 -7.43 -21.99
CA PRO A 129 -6.92 -8.42 -21.31
C PRO A 129 -7.09 -9.75 -22.02
N SER A 130 -5.98 -10.47 -22.25
CA SER A 130 -6.08 -11.82 -22.80
C SER A 130 -7.08 -12.62 -21.96
N PRO A 131 -7.85 -13.56 -22.53
CA PRO A 131 -8.83 -14.33 -21.76
C PRO A 131 -8.21 -15.02 -20.53
N GLU A 132 -6.94 -15.40 -20.65
CA GLU A 132 -6.14 -15.98 -19.55
C GLU A 132 -5.88 -14.96 -18.44
N LEU A 133 -5.45 -13.74 -18.79
CA LEU A 133 -5.26 -12.65 -17.83
C LEU A 133 -6.60 -12.27 -17.17
N ALA A 134 -7.68 -12.13 -17.93
CA ALA A 134 -9.00 -11.82 -17.37
C ALA A 134 -9.43 -12.85 -16.32
N LEU A 135 -9.25 -14.15 -16.61
CA LEU A 135 -9.55 -15.22 -15.66
C LEU A 135 -8.66 -15.14 -14.41
N LEU A 136 -7.36 -14.90 -14.57
CA LEU A 136 -6.43 -14.70 -13.46
C LEU A 136 -6.90 -13.55 -12.56
N LEU A 137 -7.19 -12.37 -13.13
CA LEU A 137 -7.61 -11.19 -12.38
C LEU A 137 -8.93 -11.42 -11.64
N THR A 138 -9.91 -12.07 -12.29
CA THR A 138 -11.17 -12.43 -11.61
C THR A 138 -10.96 -13.41 -10.46
N GLN A 139 -10.05 -14.38 -10.60
CA GLN A 139 -9.69 -15.28 -9.52
C GLN A 139 -9.03 -14.52 -8.35
N CYS A 140 -8.13 -13.59 -8.63
CA CYS A 140 -7.51 -12.73 -7.62
C CYS A 140 -8.54 -11.85 -6.89
N ASP A 141 -9.53 -11.31 -7.60
CA ASP A 141 -10.62 -10.52 -7.02
C ASP A 141 -11.50 -11.37 -6.07
N LEU A 142 -11.77 -12.63 -6.43
CA LEU A 142 -12.49 -13.58 -5.56
C LEU A 142 -11.68 -13.95 -4.31
N LEU A 143 -10.36 -14.14 -4.45
CA LEU A 143 -9.46 -14.47 -3.35
C LEU A 143 -9.33 -13.30 -2.36
N HIS A 144 -9.28 -12.06 -2.87
CA HIS A 144 -9.26 -10.85 -2.04
C HIS A 144 -10.50 -10.71 -1.13
N ALA A 145 -11.68 -11.11 -1.63
CA ALA A 145 -12.92 -11.11 -0.85
C ALA A 145 -13.00 -12.24 0.20
N GLY A 146 -11.97 -13.08 0.29
CA GLY A 146 -11.88 -14.20 1.22
C GLY A 146 -11.31 -13.85 2.60
N ASP A 147 -11.01 -14.88 3.37
CA ASP A 147 -10.27 -14.77 4.63
C ASP A 147 -8.77 -14.50 4.39
N SER A 148 -7.99 -14.37 5.46
CA SER A 148 -6.54 -14.13 5.38
C SER A 148 -5.79 -15.21 4.60
N GLY A 149 -6.24 -16.47 4.65
CA GLY A 149 -5.63 -17.57 3.90
C GLY A 149 -5.84 -17.40 2.40
N LYS A 150 -7.08 -17.12 1.99
CA LYS A 150 -7.42 -16.83 0.58
C LYS A 150 -6.72 -15.59 0.05
N LYS A 151 -6.62 -14.53 0.87
CA LYS A 151 -5.86 -13.32 0.51
C LYS A 151 -4.38 -13.65 0.23
N ALA A 152 -3.76 -14.49 1.07
CA ALA A 152 -2.39 -14.95 0.86
C ALA A 152 -2.23 -15.82 -0.41
N GLU A 153 -3.20 -16.69 -0.71
CA GLU A 153 -3.25 -17.43 -1.98
C GLU A 153 -3.33 -16.47 -3.18
N GLY A 154 -4.14 -15.41 -3.08
CA GLY A 154 -4.26 -14.38 -4.12
C GLY A 154 -2.96 -13.63 -4.36
N PHE A 155 -2.23 -13.30 -3.29
CA PHE A 155 -0.90 -12.69 -3.39
C PHE A 155 0.12 -13.61 -4.06
N GLN A 156 0.18 -14.89 -3.67
CA GLN A 156 1.07 -15.88 -4.29
C GLN A 156 0.77 -16.06 -5.77
N LEU A 157 -0.51 -16.16 -6.13
CA LEU A 157 -0.96 -16.28 -7.52
C LEU A 157 -0.49 -15.10 -8.39
N LEU A 158 -0.59 -13.87 -7.87
CA LEU A 158 -0.08 -12.68 -8.56
C LEU A 158 1.44 -12.73 -8.67
N MET A 159 2.15 -13.05 -7.58
CA MET A 159 3.62 -13.14 -7.59
C MET A 159 4.16 -14.16 -8.62
N GLU A 160 3.52 -15.32 -8.76
CA GLU A 160 3.90 -16.35 -9.73
C GLU A 160 3.71 -15.90 -11.20
N ASN A 161 2.72 -15.04 -11.44
CA ASN A 161 2.39 -14.55 -12.78
C ASN A 161 3.01 -13.17 -13.10
N ARG A 162 3.71 -12.56 -12.14
CA ARG A 162 4.39 -11.27 -12.32
C ARG A 162 5.31 -11.23 -13.55
N PRO A 163 6.13 -12.25 -13.87
CA PRO A 163 6.98 -12.21 -15.07
C PRO A 163 6.22 -12.11 -16.40
N LEU A 164 4.92 -12.43 -16.42
CA LEU A 164 4.09 -12.42 -17.62
C LEU A 164 3.28 -11.12 -17.77
N TYR A 165 2.87 -10.52 -16.65
CA TYR A 165 1.89 -9.44 -16.64
C TYR A 165 2.32 -8.19 -15.86
N ALA A 166 3.61 -8.06 -15.49
CA ALA A 166 4.13 -6.91 -14.74
C ALA A 166 3.87 -5.55 -15.41
N ASP A 167 3.73 -5.51 -16.74
CA ASP A 167 3.48 -4.29 -17.50
C ASP A 167 1.99 -3.92 -17.64
N ASN A 168 1.09 -4.81 -17.20
CA ASN A 168 -0.36 -4.60 -17.33
C ASN A 168 -0.93 -3.88 -16.10
N VAL A 169 -1.55 -2.72 -16.31
CA VAL A 169 -2.09 -1.86 -15.24
C VAL A 169 -3.10 -2.60 -14.36
N GLU A 170 -4.00 -3.40 -14.95
CA GLU A 170 -5.03 -4.15 -14.21
C GLU A 170 -4.42 -5.20 -13.29
N PHE A 171 -3.28 -5.75 -13.67
CA PHE A 171 -2.50 -6.65 -12.85
C PHE A 171 -1.75 -5.89 -11.74
N MET A 172 -1.10 -4.77 -12.07
CA MET A 172 -0.26 -4.02 -11.13
C MET A 172 -1.02 -3.51 -9.92
N TRP A 173 -2.18 -2.87 -10.09
CA TRP A 173 -2.94 -2.36 -8.94
C TRP A 173 -3.52 -3.50 -8.08
N ARG A 174 -3.82 -4.66 -8.67
CA ARG A 174 -4.24 -5.86 -7.92
C ARG A 174 -3.09 -6.48 -7.14
N LEU A 175 -1.87 -6.46 -7.67
CA LEU A 175 -0.67 -6.85 -6.93
C LEU A 175 -0.42 -5.90 -5.75
N ALA A 176 -0.53 -4.59 -5.99
CA ALA A 176 -0.44 -3.58 -4.93
C ALA A 176 -1.48 -3.81 -3.81
N ARG A 177 -2.74 -4.07 -4.18
CA ARG A 177 -3.80 -4.48 -3.24
C ARG A 177 -3.42 -5.73 -2.44
N ALA A 178 -2.92 -6.75 -3.11
CA ALA A 178 -2.52 -7.99 -2.45
C ALA A 178 -1.36 -7.77 -1.46
N CYS A 179 -0.44 -6.85 -1.74
CA CYS A 179 0.56 -6.41 -0.75
C CYS A 179 -0.09 -5.78 0.49
N SER A 180 -1.14 -4.96 0.31
CA SER A 180 -1.92 -4.41 1.43
C SER A 180 -2.58 -5.51 2.27
N ASP A 181 -3.14 -6.53 1.63
CA ASP A 181 -3.70 -7.70 2.32
C ASP A 181 -2.63 -8.44 3.14
N MET A 182 -1.44 -8.65 2.58
CA MET A 182 -0.32 -9.26 3.31
C MET A 182 0.13 -8.40 4.50
N CYS A 183 0.17 -7.08 4.34
CA CYS A 183 0.48 -6.14 5.43
C CYS A 183 -0.52 -6.22 6.60
N GLU A 184 -1.81 -6.46 6.32
CA GLU A 184 -2.82 -6.64 7.38
C GLU A 184 -2.62 -7.96 8.16
N THR A 185 -2.19 -9.01 7.48
CA THR A 185 -2.07 -10.36 8.05
C THR A 185 -0.71 -10.69 8.66
N ALA A 186 0.35 -9.98 8.28
CA ALA A 186 1.70 -10.23 8.81
C ALA A 186 1.79 -10.00 10.32
N ASP A 187 2.65 -10.76 11.00
CA ASP A 187 2.77 -10.70 12.46
C ASP A 187 3.82 -9.70 12.92
N ASN A 188 4.95 -9.64 12.21
CA ASN A 188 6.08 -8.82 12.61
C ASN A 188 6.12 -7.46 11.88
N ARG A 189 6.70 -6.47 12.55
CA ARG A 189 6.73 -5.08 12.07
C ARG A 189 7.53 -4.91 10.78
N GLU A 190 8.57 -5.72 10.58
CA GLU A 190 9.47 -5.65 9.43
C GLU A 190 8.80 -6.19 8.17
N GLU A 191 8.11 -7.33 8.25
CA GLU A 191 7.29 -7.87 7.16
C GLU A 191 6.20 -6.91 6.75
N LYS A 192 5.47 -6.34 7.72
CA LYS A 192 4.46 -5.32 7.40
C LYS A 192 5.06 -4.14 6.65
N ARG A 193 6.24 -3.68 7.07
CA ARG A 193 6.96 -2.60 6.38
C ARG A 193 7.33 -3.00 4.95
N ASN A 194 7.91 -4.18 4.77
CA ASN A 194 8.32 -4.67 3.45
C ASN A 194 7.12 -4.79 2.50
N TYR A 195 6.00 -5.33 2.96
CA TYR A 195 4.78 -5.40 2.15
C TYR A 195 4.19 -4.02 1.85
N ALA A 196 4.22 -3.10 2.82
CA ALA A 196 3.75 -1.73 2.62
C ALA A 196 4.60 -0.98 1.57
N GLU A 197 5.93 -1.07 1.67
CA GLU A 197 6.86 -0.46 0.71
C GLU A 197 6.74 -1.10 -0.68
N GLN A 198 6.65 -2.42 -0.76
CA GLN A 198 6.43 -3.13 -2.03
C GLN A 198 5.10 -2.74 -2.66
N GLY A 199 4.01 -2.74 -1.90
CA GLY A 199 2.70 -2.33 -2.39
C GLY A 199 2.68 -0.89 -2.89
N HIS A 200 3.30 0.04 -2.14
CA HIS A 200 3.42 1.43 -2.55
C HIS A 200 4.13 1.57 -3.89
N TYR A 201 5.27 0.89 -4.07
CA TYR A 201 6.01 0.89 -5.33
C TYR A 201 5.16 0.39 -6.51
N GLU A 202 4.47 -0.75 -6.34
CA GLU A 202 3.61 -1.30 -7.40
C GLU A 202 2.42 -0.37 -7.72
N ALA A 203 1.83 0.28 -6.71
CA ALA A 203 0.73 1.22 -6.90
C ALA A 203 1.17 2.50 -7.63
N GLU A 204 2.34 3.03 -7.27
CA GLU A 204 2.94 4.20 -7.91
C GLU A 204 3.28 3.91 -9.38
N ALA A 205 3.85 2.74 -9.66
CA ALA A 205 4.12 2.29 -11.02
C ALA A 205 2.83 2.13 -11.83
N ALA A 206 1.76 1.57 -11.23
CA ALA A 206 0.45 1.42 -11.88
C ALA A 206 -0.17 2.79 -12.21
N LEU A 207 -0.08 3.74 -11.28
CA LEU A 207 -0.61 5.08 -11.45
C LEU A 207 0.15 5.88 -12.53
N THR A 208 1.47 5.74 -12.58
CA THR A 208 2.32 6.37 -13.62
C THR A 208 1.94 5.87 -15.01
N ARG A 209 1.57 4.59 -15.14
CA ARG A 209 1.13 3.99 -16.40
C ARG A 209 -0.28 4.45 -16.80
N ASN A 210 -1.20 4.56 -15.85
CA ASN A 210 -2.56 4.99 -16.12
C ASN A 210 -3.13 5.85 -14.98
N GLY A 211 -2.94 7.17 -15.10
CA GLY A 211 -3.49 8.17 -14.18
C GLY A 211 -5.00 8.41 -14.31
N LEU A 212 -5.71 7.65 -15.15
CA LEU A 212 -7.17 7.74 -15.33
C LEU A 212 -7.91 6.53 -14.73
N SER A 213 -7.21 5.64 -14.02
CA SER A 213 -7.84 4.52 -13.30
C SER A 213 -8.20 4.90 -11.87
N ALA A 214 -9.49 4.78 -11.53
CA ALA A 214 -9.98 5.01 -10.16
C ALA A 214 -9.33 4.04 -9.16
N ASP A 215 -9.11 2.77 -9.55
CA ASP A 215 -8.50 1.76 -8.70
C ASP A 215 -7.01 2.01 -8.48
N CYS A 216 -6.28 2.50 -9.49
CA CYS A 216 -4.89 2.94 -9.32
C CYS A 216 -4.78 4.09 -8.30
N HIS A 217 -5.63 5.12 -8.44
CA HIS A 217 -5.69 6.22 -7.48
C HIS A 217 -6.03 5.73 -6.07
N LYS A 218 -7.06 4.88 -5.92
CA LYS A 218 -7.49 4.33 -4.65
C LYS A 218 -6.37 3.55 -3.96
N TRP A 219 -5.77 2.57 -4.65
CA TRP A 219 -4.73 1.72 -4.05
C TRP A 219 -3.43 2.47 -3.79
N PHE A 220 -3.06 3.44 -4.63
CA PHE A 220 -1.95 4.34 -4.34
C PHE A 220 -2.21 5.15 -3.06
N ALA A 221 -3.38 5.77 -2.93
CA ALA A 221 -3.75 6.55 -1.74
C ALA A 221 -3.67 5.71 -0.46
N ILE A 222 -4.23 4.50 -0.51
CA ILE A 222 -4.20 3.52 0.58
C ILE A 222 -2.75 3.17 0.95
N LEU A 223 -1.94 2.78 -0.04
CA LEU A 223 -0.60 2.26 0.23
C LEU A 223 0.37 3.36 0.63
N ALA A 224 0.19 4.60 0.15
CA ALA A 224 0.92 5.76 0.64
C ALA A 224 0.63 6.02 2.12
N ARG A 225 -0.62 5.83 2.56
CA ARG A 225 -0.98 5.93 3.97
C ARG A 225 -0.38 4.78 4.79
N VAL A 226 -0.40 3.56 4.28
CA VAL A 226 0.15 2.38 4.98
C VAL A 226 1.68 2.46 5.11
N SER A 227 2.40 2.79 4.03
CA SER A 227 3.88 2.93 4.05
C SER A 227 4.33 4.04 5.00
N SER A 228 3.60 5.16 5.06
CA SER A 228 3.95 6.26 5.94
C SER A 228 3.90 5.92 7.45
N GLN A 229 3.30 4.80 7.84
CA GLN A 229 3.29 4.37 9.25
C GLN A 229 4.71 4.18 9.82
N TYR A 230 5.67 3.90 8.93
CA TYR A 230 7.08 3.70 9.24
C TYR A 230 7.93 4.96 9.11
N GLU A 231 7.33 6.08 8.69
CA GLU A 231 7.99 7.37 8.54
C GLU A 231 7.87 8.25 9.80
N SER A 232 8.53 9.41 9.75
CA SER A 232 8.39 10.47 10.76
C SER A 232 6.96 11.04 10.78
N ILE A 233 6.67 11.86 11.80
CA ILE A 233 5.39 12.57 11.91
C ILE A 233 5.13 13.45 10.68
N HIS A 234 6.18 14.03 10.08
CA HIS A 234 6.08 14.83 8.86
C HIS A 234 5.70 13.98 7.65
N GLY A 235 6.29 12.79 7.50
CA GLY A 235 5.99 11.87 6.40
C GLY A 235 4.54 11.37 6.45
N LYS A 236 4.06 11.01 7.64
CA LYS A 236 2.64 10.69 7.89
C LYS A 236 1.70 11.83 7.49
N LEU A 237 2.16 13.08 7.53
CA LEU A 237 1.27 14.23 7.38
C LEU A 237 1.13 14.50 5.90
N LYS A 238 2.27 14.48 5.21
CA LYS A 238 2.37 14.46 3.76
C LYS A 238 1.51 13.34 3.17
N SER A 239 1.58 12.12 3.72
CA SER A 239 0.77 11.00 3.25
C SER A 239 -0.73 11.22 3.47
N GLY A 240 -1.14 11.90 4.55
CA GLY A 240 -2.52 12.31 4.76
C GLY A 240 -3.06 13.23 3.65
N ARG A 241 -2.24 14.16 3.15
CA ARG A 241 -2.61 15.01 2.00
C ARG A 241 -2.70 14.20 0.70
N VAL A 242 -1.70 13.38 0.42
CA VAL A 242 -1.66 12.49 -0.75
C VAL A 242 -2.89 11.56 -0.76
N LEU A 243 -3.25 11.00 0.41
CA LEU A 243 -4.45 10.18 0.56
C LEU A 243 -5.69 10.93 0.08
N LYS A 244 -5.92 12.15 0.56
CA LYS A 244 -7.09 12.94 0.15
C LYS A 244 -7.08 13.25 -1.34
N GLU A 245 -5.98 13.77 -1.88
CA GLU A 245 -5.90 14.18 -3.29
C GLU A 245 -6.21 13.02 -4.24
N HIS A 246 -5.66 11.83 -3.97
CA HIS A 246 -5.90 10.67 -4.81
C HIS A 246 -7.28 10.04 -4.59
N LEU A 247 -7.86 10.12 -3.38
CA LEU A 247 -9.25 9.70 -3.16
C LEU A 247 -10.25 10.61 -3.86
N ASP A 248 -10.05 11.93 -3.79
CA ASP A 248 -10.88 12.90 -4.52
C ASP A 248 -10.81 12.64 -6.03
N ARG A 249 -9.61 12.32 -6.55
CA ARG A 249 -9.43 11.96 -7.96
C ARG A 249 -10.08 10.62 -8.31
N ALA A 250 -9.97 9.61 -7.45
CA ALA A 250 -10.66 8.33 -7.64
C ALA A 250 -12.18 8.51 -7.71
N LEU A 251 -12.75 9.32 -6.81
CA LEU A 251 -14.19 9.60 -6.79
C LEU A 251 -14.66 10.48 -7.96
N ALA A 252 -13.80 11.36 -8.49
CA ALA A 252 -14.08 12.10 -9.72
C ALA A 252 -14.13 11.19 -10.96
N LEU A 253 -13.42 10.05 -10.93
CA LEU A 253 -13.43 9.05 -12.00
C LEU A 253 -14.58 8.04 -11.81
N ARG A 254 -14.84 7.62 -10.57
CA ARG A 254 -15.85 6.62 -10.20
C ARG A 254 -16.39 6.89 -8.79
N ASP A 255 -17.65 7.29 -8.68
CA ASP A 255 -18.31 7.73 -7.46
C ASP A 255 -19.16 6.65 -6.76
N ASP A 256 -18.93 5.38 -7.09
CA ASP A 256 -19.69 4.23 -6.57
C ASP A 256 -18.89 3.35 -5.59
N ASP A 257 -17.68 3.78 -5.19
CA ASP A 257 -16.81 3.00 -4.30
C ASP A 257 -17.01 3.37 -2.82
N PRO A 258 -17.69 2.54 -2.01
CA PRO A 258 -17.95 2.84 -0.60
C PRO A 258 -16.67 2.91 0.23
N ILE A 259 -15.58 2.27 -0.21
CA ILE A 259 -14.29 2.35 0.50
C ILE A 259 -13.72 3.76 0.35
N CYS A 260 -13.77 4.37 -0.83
CA CYS A 260 -13.25 5.73 -1.03
C CYS A 260 -13.95 6.74 -0.11
N PHE A 261 -15.28 6.70 -0.02
CA PHE A 261 -16.03 7.54 0.92
C PHE A 261 -15.70 7.24 2.39
N TYR A 262 -15.57 5.98 2.77
CA TYR A 262 -15.13 5.63 4.12
C TYR A 262 -13.75 6.23 4.44
N LEU A 263 -12.78 6.10 3.54
CA LEU A 263 -11.42 6.63 3.73
C LEU A 263 -11.40 8.17 3.79
N LEU A 264 -12.22 8.85 2.98
CA LEU A 264 -12.38 10.31 3.07
C LEU A 264 -13.05 10.73 4.38
N GLY A 265 -14.07 10.01 4.85
CA GLY A 265 -14.70 10.26 6.14
C GLY A 265 -13.70 10.10 7.29
N ARG A 266 -12.83 9.08 7.21
CA ARG A 266 -11.71 8.89 8.16
C ARG A 266 -10.74 10.05 8.14
N TRP A 267 -10.34 10.52 6.96
CA TRP A 267 -9.48 11.68 6.81
C TRP A 267 -10.12 12.95 7.40
N CYS A 268 -11.40 13.22 7.10
CA CYS A 268 -12.13 14.37 7.60
C CYS A 268 -12.21 14.35 9.14
N LEU A 269 -12.51 13.18 9.71
CA LEU A 269 -12.56 13.00 11.15
C LEU A 269 -11.20 13.26 11.79
N GLU A 270 -10.12 12.68 11.25
CA GLU A 270 -8.75 12.88 11.73
C GLU A 270 -8.37 14.37 11.69
N VAL A 271 -8.58 15.05 10.55
CA VAL A 271 -8.28 16.48 10.38
C VAL A 271 -9.12 17.37 11.30
N SER A 272 -10.41 17.09 11.46
CA SER A 272 -11.30 17.83 12.35
C SER A 272 -10.90 17.70 13.83
N SER A 273 -10.26 16.58 14.19
CA SER A 273 -9.83 16.27 15.55
C SER A 273 -8.41 16.76 15.88
N LEU A 274 -7.68 17.34 14.92
CA LEU A 274 -6.30 17.77 15.13
C LEU A 274 -6.17 18.82 16.25
N GLY A 275 -5.26 18.55 17.19
CA GLY A 275 -4.94 19.44 18.30
C GLY A 275 -4.35 20.78 17.82
N TRP A 276 -4.23 21.75 18.74
CA TRP A 276 -3.59 23.04 18.44
C TRP A 276 -2.11 22.87 18.03
N LEU A 277 -1.40 21.94 18.67
CA LEU A 277 0.02 21.68 18.41
C LEU A 277 0.24 21.01 17.05
N GLU A 278 -0.57 20.00 16.71
CA GLU A 278 -0.56 19.34 15.40
C GLU A 278 -0.91 20.31 14.27
N ARG A 279 -1.89 21.20 14.48
CA ARG A 279 -2.22 22.25 13.52
C ARG A 279 -1.06 23.21 13.29
N LYS A 280 -0.27 23.51 14.33
CA LYS A 280 0.92 24.35 14.21
C LYS A 280 2.05 23.65 13.46
N THR A 281 2.25 22.35 13.68
CA THR A 281 3.24 21.56 12.91
C THR A 281 2.81 21.37 11.45
N ALA A 282 1.51 21.27 11.20
CA ALA A 282 0.96 21.28 9.85
C ALA A 282 1.18 22.64 9.17
N ALA A 283 0.99 23.75 9.88
CA ALA A 283 1.23 25.11 9.34
C ALA A 283 2.69 25.38 8.97
N THR A 284 3.65 24.68 9.58
CA THR A 284 5.07 24.79 9.18
C THR A 284 5.40 23.97 7.94
N LEU A 285 4.59 22.94 7.63
CA LEU A 285 4.78 22.07 6.46
C LEU A 285 3.95 22.53 5.25
N TYR A 286 2.87 23.26 5.50
CA TYR A 286 1.91 23.69 4.50
C TYR A 286 1.68 25.19 4.58
N GLU A 287 1.60 25.83 3.41
CA GLU A 287 1.14 27.23 3.29
C GLU A 287 -0.24 27.42 3.95
N THR A 288 -1.11 26.42 3.80
CA THR A 288 -2.41 26.34 4.48
C THR A 288 -2.60 24.96 5.11
N PRO A 289 -2.77 24.84 6.44
CA PRO A 289 -3.06 23.56 7.08
C PRO A 289 -4.35 22.95 6.53
N PRO A 290 -4.45 21.61 6.39
CA PRO A 290 -5.69 20.98 5.99
C PRO A 290 -6.78 21.28 7.02
N THR A 291 -7.96 21.64 6.53
CA THR A 291 -9.16 21.88 7.34
C THR A 291 -10.26 20.93 6.92
N SER A 292 -11.04 20.47 7.90
CA SER A 292 -12.22 19.65 7.69
C SER A 292 -13.13 19.72 8.91
N SER A 293 -14.36 19.22 8.79
CA SER A 293 -15.37 19.24 9.85
C SER A 293 -15.94 17.86 10.17
N LEU A 294 -16.52 17.73 11.37
CA LEU A 294 -17.27 16.54 11.77
C LEU A 294 -18.48 16.26 10.87
N ASN A 295 -19.08 17.31 10.28
CA ASN A 295 -20.20 17.14 9.34
C ASN A 295 -19.73 16.52 8.02
N GLU A 296 -18.61 16.97 7.46
CA GLU A 296 -18.02 16.37 6.25
C GLU A 296 -17.65 14.90 6.49
N ALA A 297 -17.11 14.58 7.67
CA ALA A 297 -16.84 13.19 8.05
C ALA A 297 -18.13 12.35 8.06
N LEU A 298 -19.19 12.87 8.71
CA LEU A 298 -20.49 12.21 8.80
C LEU A 298 -21.11 11.99 7.40
N GLU A 299 -21.11 12.99 6.53
CA GLU A 299 -21.64 12.91 5.17
C GLU A 299 -20.94 11.81 4.35
N ASN A 300 -19.60 11.76 4.41
CA ASN A 300 -18.83 10.73 3.73
C ASN A 300 -19.14 9.32 4.27
N PHE A 301 -19.24 9.14 5.60
CA PHE A 301 -19.59 7.83 6.15
C PHE A 301 -21.03 7.40 5.80
N LEU A 302 -21.98 8.33 5.80
CA LEU A 302 -23.35 8.06 5.35
C LEU A 302 -23.38 7.68 3.88
N LYS A 303 -22.57 8.32 3.03
CA LYS A 303 -22.47 7.98 1.61
C LYS A 303 -21.90 6.56 1.40
N ALA A 304 -20.89 6.17 2.18
CA ALA A 304 -20.37 4.80 2.15
C ALA A 304 -21.44 3.76 2.54
N GLU A 305 -22.24 4.04 3.58
CA GLU A 305 -23.35 3.17 3.99
C GLU A 305 -24.51 3.16 2.97
N GLU A 306 -24.78 4.27 2.29
CA GLU A 306 -25.78 4.35 1.21
C GLU A 306 -25.40 3.45 0.02
N LEU A 307 -24.13 3.49 -0.39
CA LEU A 307 -23.62 2.71 -1.53
C LEU A 307 -23.60 1.20 -1.26
N ASN A 308 -23.33 0.79 -0.03
CA ASN A 308 -23.31 -0.63 0.33
C ASN A 308 -23.86 -0.87 1.74
N PRO A 309 -25.18 -0.90 1.94
CA PRO A 309 -25.78 -0.97 3.28
C PRO A 309 -25.30 -2.16 4.11
N GLY A 310 -24.76 -1.89 5.30
CA GLY A 310 -24.33 -2.92 6.24
C GLY A 310 -23.04 -3.65 5.89
N PHE A 311 -22.27 -3.18 4.91
CA PHE A 311 -21.01 -3.81 4.50
C PHE A 311 -19.91 -3.75 5.54
N SER A 312 -19.95 -2.75 6.44
CA SER A 312 -18.93 -2.55 7.46
C SER A 312 -19.54 -2.08 8.78
N LYS A 313 -19.34 -2.88 9.82
CA LYS A 313 -19.65 -2.48 11.20
C LYS A 313 -18.89 -1.21 11.60
N THR A 314 -17.65 -1.08 11.14
CA THR A 314 -16.77 0.05 11.40
C THR A 314 -17.36 1.36 10.90
N VAL A 315 -17.90 1.40 9.68
CA VAL A 315 -18.56 2.58 9.11
C VAL A 315 -19.70 3.05 10.01
N ARG A 316 -20.60 2.15 10.42
CA ARG A 316 -21.74 2.48 11.30
C ARG A 316 -21.29 3.01 12.67
N LEU A 317 -20.19 2.50 13.21
CA LEU A 317 -19.61 3.01 14.46
C LEU A 317 -19.03 4.42 14.29
N TYR A 318 -18.43 4.73 13.14
CA TYR A 318 -17.97 6.09 12.85
C TYR A 318 -19.13 7.07 12.64
N ILE A 319 -20.21 6.66 11.98
CA ILE A 319 -21.44 7.46 11.89
C ILE A 319 -21.97 7.78 13.30
N ALA A 320 -22.08 6.76 14.16
CA ALA A 320 -22.49 6.95 15.55
C ALA A 320 -21.55 7.90 16.32
N LYS A 321 -20.24 7.76 16.13
CA LYS A 321 -19.23 8.64 16.74
C LYS A 321 -19.44 10.10 16.32
N CYS A 322 -19.62 10.37 15.03
CA CYS A 322 -19.85 11.73 14.53
C CYS A 322 -21.14 12.32 15.11
N HIS A 323 -22.25 11.56 15.12
CA HIS A 323 -23.49 12.01 15.75
C HIS A 323 -23.32 12.32 17.25
N LYS A 324 -22.58 11.48 17.99
CA LYS A 324 -22.30 11.71 19.41
C LYS A 324 -21.51 13.01 19.62
N GLU A 325 -20.47 13.25 18.82
CA GLU A 325 -19.63 14.45 18.92
C GLU A 325 -20.39 15.73 18.50
N LEU A 326 -21.35 15.62 17.59
CA LEU A 326 -22.29 16.69 17.23
C LEU A 326 -23.42 16.91 18.26
N GLY A 327 -23.50 16.10 19.32
CA GLY A 327 -24.55 16.18 20.36
C GLY A 327 -25.86 15.46 20.03
N ASN A 328 -25.94 14.79 18.88
CA ASN A 328 -27.11 14.04 18.40
C ASN A 328 -27.19 12.64 19.06
N MET A 329 -27.45 12.61 20.37
CA MET A 329 -27.39 11.38 21.18
C MET A 329 -28.41 10.30 20.79
N SER A 330 -29.58 10.67 20.26
CA SER A 330 -30.58 9.71 19.78
C SER A 330 -30.07 8.95 18.56
N GLU A 331 -29.58 9.68 17.54
CA GLU A 331 -29.03 9.10 16.32
C GLU A 331 -27.80 8.26 16.61
N ALA A 332 -26.91 8.73 17.48
CA ALA A 332 -25.74 7.95 17.89
C ALA A 332 -26.13 6.57 18.44
N ARG A 333 -27.18 6.50 19.27
CA ARG A 333 -27.69 5.21 19.81
C ARG A 333 -28.31 4.34 18.73
N ASN A 334 -29.07 4.92 17.82
CA ASN A 334 -29.66 4.19 16.68
C ASN A 334 -28.56 3.53 15.85
N TRP A 335 -27.53 4.28 15.48
CA TRP A 335 -26.41 3.79 14.68
C TRP A 335 -25.57 2.72 15.41
N VAL A 336 -25.35 2.85 16.72
CA VAL A 336 -24.73 1.79 17.53
C VAL A 336 -25.57 0.52 17.49
N GLN A 337 -26.90 0.63 17.62
CA GLN A 337 -27.79 -0.53 17.56
C GLN A 337 -27.73 -1.20 16.17
N LEU A 338 -27.70 -0.41 15.09
CA LEU A 338 -27.49 -0.92 13.74
C LEU A 338 -26.15 -1.63 13.61
N ALA A 339 -25.07 -1.07 14.15
CA ALA A 339 -23.73 -1.67 14.13
C ALA A 339 -23.66 -3.00 14.90
N VAL A 340 -24.38 -3.12 16.01
CA VAL A 340 -24.48 -4.37 16.80
C VAL A 340 -25.28 -5.43 16.05
N SER A 341 -26.31 -5.03 15.30
CA SER A 341 -27.12 -5.94 14.49
C SER A 341 -26.44 -6.42 13.19
N THR A 342 -25.32 -5.80 12.80
CA THR A 342 -24.55 -6.21 11.62
C THR A 342 -23.90 -7.59 11.83
N PRO A 343 -24.10 -8.57 10.92
CA PRO A 343 -23.47 -9.89 11.03
C PRO A 343 -21.93 -9.82 11.06
N ALA A 344 -21.30 -10.73 11.81
CA ALA A 344 -19.84 -10.80 11.97
C ALA A 344 -19.04 -11.13 10.68
N GLY A 345 -19.73 -11.46 9.58
CA GLY A 345 -19.13 -11.67 8.26
C GLY A 345 -19.13 -10.42 7.36
N ALA A 346 -19.63 -9.28 7.83
CA ALA A 346 -19.48 -8.01 7.12
C ALA A 346 -18.00 -7.63 7.12
N ASN A 347 -17.45 -7.34 5.94
CA ASN A 347 -16.04 -7.01 5.75
C ASN A 347 -15.57 -6.04 6.83
N GLU A 348 -14.76 -6.53 7.77
CA GLU A 348 -14.01 -5.63 8.63
C GLU A 348 -13.00 -4.94 7.71
N VAL A 349 -13.33 -3.72 7.31
CA VAL A 349 -12.39 -2.81 6.65
C VAL A 349 -11.33 -2.46 7.70
N LYS A 350 -10.40 -3.39 7.93
CA LYS A 350 -9.19 -3.25 8.76
C LYS A 350 -8.12 -2.48 8.01
N MET A 351 -8.53 -1.51 7.20
CA MET A 351 -7.60 -0.60 6.57
C MET A 351 -6.86 0.09 7.71
N LEU A 352 -5.55 -0.14 7.78
CA LEU A 352 -4.67 0.32 8.82
C LEU A 352 -4.61 1.86 8.81
N PHE A 353 -5.62 2.48 9.39
CA PHE A 353 -5.53 3.87 9.83
C PHE A 353 -5.07 3.83 11.27
N ILE A 354 -3.75 3.78 11.44
CA ILE A 354 -3.18 4.22 12.70
C ILE A 354 -3.47 5.70 12.81
N VAL A 355 -4.45 5.99 13.67
CA VAL A 355 -4.81 7.29 14.20
C VAL A 355 -3.53 8.10 14.40
N TYR A 356 -3.48 9.26 13.77
CA TYR A 356 -2.64 10.34 14.23
C TYR A 356 -2.90 10.51 15.73
N CYS A 357 -1.85 10.29 16.51
CA CYS A 357 -1.81 10.38 17.97
C CYS A 357 -2.05 9.05 18.71
N GLY A 358 -0.95 8.31 18.85
CA GLY A 358 -0.56 7.91 20.19
C GLY A 358 -0.09 9.16 20.95
N PHE A 359 -0.98 9.71 21.76
CA PHE A 359 -0.69 10.45 22.99
C PHE A 359 -1.78 10.14 24.01
#